data_AF-A0AAP8LA92-F1
#
_entry.id   AF-A0AAP8LA92-F1
#
_cell.length_a   1.000
_cell.length_b   1.000
_cell.length_c   1.000
_cell.angle_alpha   90.00
_cell.angle_beta   90.00
_cell.angle_gamma   90.00
#
_symmetry.space_group_name_H-M   'P 1'
#
loop_
_entity.id
_entity.type
_entity.pdbx_description
1 polymer ?
#
loop_
_entity_poly.entity_id
_entity_poly.type
_entity_poly.pdbx_seq_one_letter_code
_entity_poly.pdbx_strand_id
1 'polypeptide(L)' 'IEDEGSCELWGLLKRPDEKYVTERAYDNPKFVEDLVRDVAARLNAHPGIARYRVEAENFESIHNHSAYAVVEG' A
#
# COMPACT_ATOMS: atom_id res chain seq x y z
N ILE A 1 5.60 1.69 -5.36
CA ILE A 1 4.84 1.88 -4.10
C ILE A 1 3.35 1.82 -4.40
N GLU A 2 2.82 2.65 -5.31
CA GLU A 2 1.39 2.63 -5.68
C GLU A 2 0.90 1.25 -6.17
N ASP A 3 1.70 0.57 -7.00
CA ASP A 3 1.43 -0.81 -7.42
C ASP A 3 1.22 -1.80 -6.25
N GLU A 4 1.81 -1.51 -5.09
CA GLU A 4 1.75 -2.38 -3.92
C GLU A 4 0.61 -2.03 -2.97
N GLY A 5 -0.16 -0.98 -3.22
CA GLY A 5 -1.41 -0.74 -2.51
C GLY A 5 -2.53 -1.66 -2.96
N SER A 6 -3.60 -1.78 -2.16
CA SER A 6 -4.81 -2.49 -2.58
C SER A 6 -5.40 -1.90 -3.87
N CYS A 7 -5.40 -0.57 -3.97
CA CYS A 7 -5.62 0.21 -5.18
C CYS A 7 -4.93 1.58 -5.01
N GLU A 8 -4.54 2.20 -6.12
CA GLU A 8 -3.97 3.56 -6.14
C GLU A 8 -5.05 4.65 -5.97
N LEU A 9 -4.61 5.86 -5.62
CA LEU A 9 -5.50 7.02 -5.43
C LEU A 9 -5.69 7.79 -6.74
N TRP A 10 -6.94 8.20 -6.99
CA TRP A 10 -7.31 8.99 -8.16
C TRP A 10 -8.07 10.25 -7.72
N GLY A 11 -7.71 11.42 -8.27
CA GLY A 11 -8.29 12.71 -7.85
C GLY A 11 -9.73 12.95 -8.32
N LEU A 12 -10.15 12.31 -9.42
CA LEU A 12 -11.52 12.39 -9.94
C LEU A 12 -11.87 11.08 -10.64
N LEU A 13 -13.00 10.48 -10.25
CA LEU A 13 -13.49 9.23 -10.82
C LEU A 13 -14.85 9.46 -11.49
N LYS A 14 -15.04 8.88 -12.68
CA LYS A 14 -16.38 8.68 -13.24
C LYS A 14 -16.98 7.40 -12.64
N ARG A 15 -18.30 7.22 -12.80
CA ARG A 15 -19.00 6.03 -12.26
C ARG A 15 -18.36 4.68 -12.65
N PRO A 16 -17.93 4.45 -13.91
CA PRO A 16 -17.24 3.20 -14.25
C PRO A 16 -15.90 3.05 -13.54
N ASP A 17 -15.19 4.16 -13.32
CA ASP A 17 -13.88 4.16 -12.65
C ASP A 17 -14.05 3.86 -11.15
N GLU A 18 -15.07 4.43 -10.51
CA GLU A 18 -15.43 4.15 -9.10
C GLU A 18 -15.74 2.67 -8.88
N LYS A 19 -16.50 2.06 -9.82
CA LYS A 19 -16.77 0.62 -9.79
C LYS A 19 -15.46 -0.18 -9.83
N TYR A 20 -14.57 0.15 -10.78
CA TYR A 20 -13.31 -0.56 -10.96
C TYR A 20 -12.40 -0.48 -9.75
N VAL A 21 -12.20 0.71 -9.18
CA VAL A 21 -11.31 0.86 -8.01
C VAL A 21 -11.86 0.14 -6.78
N THR A 22 -13.18 0.08 -6.64
CA THR A 22 -13.85 -0.63 -5.55
C THR A 22 -13.65 -2.14 -5.67
N GLU A 23 -13.89 -2.71 -6.85
CA GLU A 23 -13.69 -4.13 -7.12
C GLU A 23 -12.19 -4.51 -6.95
N ARG A 24 -11.28 -3.70 -7.51
CA ARG A 24 -9.84 -3.94 -7.41
C ARG A 24 -9.34 -3.91 -5.97
N ALA A 25 -9.74 -2.92 -5.18
CA ALA A 25 -9.34 -2.84 -3.77
C ALA A 25 -9.91 -4.00 -2.93
N TYR A 26 -11.11 -4.47 -3.28
CA TYR A 26 -11.74 -5.61 -2.61
C TYR A 26 -11.05 -6.94 -2.94
N ASP A 27 -10.69 -7.15 -4.20
CA ASP A 27 -10.04 -8.38 -4.67
C ASP A 27 -8.54 -8.46 -4.30
N ASN A 28 -7.92 -7.31 -4.00
CA ASN A 28 -6.51 -7.20 -3.59
C ASN A 28 -6.39 -6.59 -2.18
N PRO A 29 -6.94 -7.21 -1.13
CA PRO A 29 -6.82 -6.69 0.23
C PRO A 29 -5.37 -6.88 0.72
N LYS A 30 -4.80 -5.84 1.31
CA LYS A 30 -3.49 -5.89 1.95
C LYS A 30 -3.55 -5.33 3.36
N PHE A 31 -2.91 -6.05 4.29
CA PHE A 31 -2.64 -5.50 5.62
C PHE A 31 -1.49 -4.49 5.55
N VAL A 32 -1.34 -3.68 6.61
CA VAL A 32 -0.26 -2.68 6.70
C VAL A 32 1.12 -3.35 6.63
N GLU A 33 1.24 -4.59 7.13
CA GLU A 33 2.45 -5.41 7.07
C GLU A 33 2.75 -5.95 5.65
N ASP A 34 1.71 -6.27 4.87
CA ASP A 34 1.89 -6.78 3.50
C ASP A 34 2.47 -5.68 2.60
N LEU A 35 1.95 -4.45 2.75
CA LEU A 35 2.43 -3.29 1.99
C LEU A 35 3.94 -3.05 2.20
N VAL A 36 4.40 -3.02 3.46
CA VAL A 36 5.82 -2.78 3.74
C VAL A 36 6.70 -3.94 3.28
N ARG A 37 6.21 -5.19 3.32
CA ARG A 37 6.93 -6.38 2.84
C ARG A 37 7.11 -6.37 1.33
N ASP A 38 6.06 -6.08 0.58
CA ASP A 38 6.10 -6.10 -0.88
C ASP A 38 6.99 -4.96 -1.43
N VAL A 39 6.91 -3.78 -0.81
CA VAL A 39 7.82 -2.67 -1.15
C VAL A 39 9.27 -3.04 -0.80
N ALA A 40 9.53 -3.59 0.38
CA ALA A 40 10.88 -4.02 0.78
C ALA A 40 11.45 -5.09 -0.18
N ALA A 41 10.65 -6.05 -0.64
CA ALA A 41 11.07 -7.05 -1.61
C ALA A 41 11.53 -6.41 -2.94
N ARG A 42 10.83 -5.38 -3.43
CA ARG A 42 11.23 -4.65 -4.64
C ARG A 42 12.50 -3.82 -4.41
N LEU A 43 12.66 -3.21 -3.24
CA LEU A 43 13.86 -2.45 -2.88
C LEU A 43 15.10 -3.36 -2.77
N ASN A 44 14.95 -4.56 -2.18
CA ASN A 44 16.01 -5.57 -2.10
C ASN A 44 16.51 -6.02 -3.48
N ALA A 45 15.63 -6.05 -4.49
CA ALA A 45 15.99 -6.40 -5.86
C ALA A 45 16.68 -5.25 -6.62
N HIS A 46 16.75 -4.05 -6.06
CA HIS A 46 17.29 -2.87 -6.72
C HIS A 46 18.76 -2.61 -6.31
N PRO A 47 19.76 -2.96 -7.13
CA PRO A 47 21.18 -2.94 -6.75
C PRO A 47 21.74 -1.55 -6.42
N GLY A 48 21.04 -0.48 -6.79
CA GLY A 48 21.41 0.91 -6.46
C GLY A 48 21.01 1.37 -5.06
N ILE A 49 20.27 0.56 -4.29
CA ILE A 49 19.78 0.94 -2.96
C ILE A 49 20.65 0.24 -1.92
N ALA A 50 21.43 1.04 -1.17
CA ALA A 50 22.34 0.51 -0.16
C ALA A 50 21.64 0.28 1.20
N ARG A 51 20.62 1.10 1.50
CA ARG A 51 19.79 1.02 2.70
C ARG A 51 18.43 1.63 2.44
N TYR A 52 17.40 1.18 3.14
CA TYR A 52 16.07 1.76 3.10
C TYR A 52 15.31 1.61 4.42
N ARG A 53 14.28 2.44 4.58
CA ARG A 53 13.27 2.34 5.62
C ARG A 53 11.91 2.55 4.97
N VAL A 54 11.03 1.56 5.07
CA VAL A 54 9.67 1.61 4.53
C VAL A 54 8.71 1.66 5.71
N GLU A 55 7.84 2.66 5.72
CA GLU A 55 6.81 2.84 6.73
C GLU A 55 5.44 2.85 6.06
N ALA A 56 4.46 2.25 6.71
CA ALA A 56 3.05 2.33 6.33
C ALA A 56 2.21 2.66 7.56
N GLU A 57 1.27 3.58 7.39
CA GLU A 57 0.29 3.97 8.39
C GLU A 57 -1.11 3.90 7.77
N ASN A 58 -1.95 3.04 8.33
CA ASN A 58 -3.35 2.89 7.95
C ASN A 58 -4.23 3.62 8.98
N PHE A 59 -4.98 4.62 8.51
CA PHE A 59 -6.03 5.25 9.29
C PHE A 59 -7.25 4.34 9.34
N GLU A 60 -7.41 3.62 10.45
CA GLU A 60 -8.45 2.60 10.61
C GLU A 60 -9.85 3.22 10.56
N SER A 61 -10.73 2.68 9.70
CA SER A 61 -12.10 3.18 9.57
C SER A 61 -13.03 2.76 10.72
N ILE A 62 -12.63 1.76 11.52
CA ILE A 62 -13.40 1.19 12.63
C ILE A 62 -12.76 1.42 14.02
N HIS A 63 -11.60 2.06 14.07
CA HIS A 63 -10.88 2.38 15.32
C HIS A 63 -10.37 3.82 15.29
N ASN A 64 -10.21 4.46 16.45
CA ASN A 64 -9.66 5.83 16.55
C ASN A 64 -8.14 5.82 16.82
N HIS A 65 -7.41 4.94 16.13
CA HIS A 65 -5.96 4.87 16.13
C HIS A 65 -5.49 4.30 14.80
N SER A 66 -4.24 4.58 14.43
CA SER A 66 -3.65 4.05 13.20
C SER A 66 -3.05 2.66 13.43
N ALA A 67 -3.12 1.78 12.42
CA ALA A 67 -2.25 0.62 12.32
C ALA A 67 -0.93 1.05 11.64
N TYR A 68 0.21 0.62 12.17
CA TYR A 68 1.53 1.07 11.69
C TYR A 68 2.50 -0.10 11.55
N ALA A 69 3.25 -0.12 10.46
CA ALA A 69 4.32 -1.08 10.22
C ALA A 69 5.57 -0.41 9.65
N VAL A 70 6.74 -0.98 9.95
CA VAL A 70 8.04 -0.52 9.45
C VAL A 70 8.96 -1.69 9.12
N VAL A 71 9.72 -1.57 8.02
CA VAL A 71 10.80 -2.49 7.63
C VAL A 71 12.05 -1.67 7.28
N GLU A 72 13.22 -2.14 7.73
CA GLU A 72 14.53 -1.56 7.44
C GLU A 72 15.43 -2.60 6.77
N GLY A 73 16.22 -2.17 5.79
CA GLY A 73 17.15 -3.00 5.02
C GLY A 73 18.35 -2.22 4.50
#